data_AF-A0A521TJ69-F1
#
_entry.id   AF-A0A521TJ69-F1
#
_cell.length_a   1.000
_cell.length_b   1.000
_cell.length_c   1.000
_cell.angle_alpha   90.00
_cell.angle_beta   90.00
_cell.angle_gamma   90.00
#
_symmetry.space_group_name_H-M   'P 1'
#
loop_
_entity.id
_entity.type
_entity.pdbx_description
1 polymer ?
#
loop_
_entity_poly.entity_id
_entity_poly.type
_entity_poly.pdbx_seq_one_letter_code
_entity_poly.pdbx_strand_id
1 'polypeptide(L)'
;MTSLRSLILSSVCVGVLASACDSSDTPSDAATDANVLADVSDAGDVASPTDVPRVDTGTDVPAVDVPTVDAGSDVPATDVPATDVPGADVTVSDVPVSDVPATDAATADGGDASVGTVFEATLSGAQEVPAVASAATGTATITLNAARTAISYVVRHTLAGATAAHIHGGAPGVNGGVVVPLASATSEISGSATVTAAQVTELESGGLYVNVHSAANPGGEIRGQILRRGEELFVTPLGGVQEVPRVATSATGTASVILNPATATIHYRMTTTLTPTGAHIHRGIAGVAGPVVYPLAPLGANIDGTQAVTPTDVAELRGGRFYVNVHTAANAGGEIRGQLLAPGAQLFVANLTGAQEVPPVVTVSTGAAMVVLNYARDSVTATLSTSATATAAHLHRASGGVNGPVAVPLASADGFFSATSAVTPADAALIEGGGFYANVHTALNAGGEVRGQVLRPGEVLYTAPLTGTAEVPPVVTTATGSAAMILNTAGDRLTYTGVLTGLTPTAAHIHTGAVGVSGAVVYPLSFTATGFSGSQAVTATDVERLNASGYYVNVHTAANPGGELRGQIVRR
;
A
#
# COMPACT_ATOMS: atom_id res chain seq x y z
N MET A 1 -25.68 61.55 -4.17
CA MET A 1 -26.92 61.16 -4.88
C MET A 1 -26.76 59.69 -5.26
N THR A 2 -27.55 58.69 -4.87
CA THR A 2 -28.53 58.53 -3.80
C THR A 2 -28.62 57.00 -3.61
N SER A 3 -28.43 56.52 -2.39
CA SER A 3 -28.60 55.12 -2.00
C SER A 3 -30.08 54.78 -1.94
N LEU A 4 -30.49 53.60 -2.41
CA LEU A 4 -31.82 53.05 -2.13
C LEU A 4 -31.71 51.60 -1.62
N ARG A 5 -31.91 51.52 -0.30
CA ARG A 5 -32.33 50.34 0.46
C ARG A 5 -33.74 49.93 0.01
N SER A 6 -34.05 48.63 0.03
CA SER A 6 -35.42 48.18 0.21
C SER A 6 -35.51 47.22 1.39
N LEU A 7 -36.24 47.69 2.40
CA LEU A 7 -36.73 46.99 3.58
C LEU A 7 -37.99 46.21 3.19
N ILE A 8 -38.16 44.97 3.64
CA ILE A 8 -39.49 44.42 3.93
C ILE A 8 -39.44 43.87 5.35
N LEU A 9 -40.19 44.53 6.23
CA LEU A 9 -40.51 44.14 7.59
C LEU A 9 -42.01 43.81 7.60
N SER A 10 -42.39 42.66 8.13
CA SER A 10 -43.71 42.47 8.74
C SER A 10 -43.55 41.70 10.05
N SER A 11 -43.84 42.42 11.13
CA SER A 11 -44.27 41.99 12.47
C SER A 11 -45.45 40.99 12.42
N VAL A 12 -45.87 40.22 13.45
CA VAL A 12 -45.57 40.08 14.89
C VAL A 12 -46.33 38.81 15.36
N CYS A 13 -45.80 38.05 16.32
CA CYS A 13 -46.54 37.65 17.54
C CYS A 13 -45.62 37.01 18.58
N VAL A 14 -45.67 37.60 19.77
CA VAL A 14 -44.97 37.25 21.01
C VAL A 14 -45.85 36.29 21.82
N GLY A 15 -45.23 35.35 22.53
CA GLY A 15 -45.92 34.53 23.54
C GLY A 15 -44.94 33.68 24.35
N VAL A 16 -44.32 34.29 25.35
CA VAL A 16 -43.59 33.61 26.44
C VAL A 16 -44.61 33.06 27.44
N LEU A 17 -44.40 31.85 27.96
CA LEU A 17 -44.76 31.46 29.33
C LEU A 17 -43.97 30.22 29.75
N ALA A 18 -43.11 30.41 30.76
CA ALA A 18 -42.51 29.37 31.56
C ALA A 18 -43.49 28.93 32.66
N SER A 19 -43.46 27.65 33.04
CA SER A 19 -43.87 27.22 34.39
C SER A 19 -43.20 25.90 34.75
N ALA A 20 -42.47 25.91 35.86
CA ALA A 20 -41.97 24.75 36.58
C ALA A 20 -42.83 24.54 37.85
N CYS A 21 -43.04 23.27 38.22
CA CYS A 21 -43.31 22.69 39.57
C CYS A 21 -43.31 21.16 39.36
N ASP A 22 -42.39 20.37 39.93
CA ASP A 22 -42.39 19.80 41.31
C ASP A 22 -43.57 18.82 41.51
N SER A 23 -43.50 17.58 42.01
CA SER A 23 -42.52 16.73 42.73
C SER A 23 -43.06 15.27 42.74
N SER A 24 -42.17 14.31 43.10
CA SER A 24 -42.43 13.06 43.84
C SER A 24 -43.44 12.00 43.33
N ASP A 25 -42.95 10.81 42.98
CA ASP A 25 -43.07 9.61 43.84
C ASP A 25 -42.34 8.40 43.24
N THR A 26 -41.64 7.66 44.11
CA THR A 26 -40.96 6.38 43.85
C THR A 26 -41.72 5.23 44.56
N PRO A 27 -41.22 3.98 44.61
CA PRO A 27 -41.75 2.85 43.86
C PRO A 27 -42.42 1.79 44.77
N SER A 28 -43.15 0.84 44.19
CA SER A 28 -43.65 -0.33 44.94
C SER A 28 -43.16 -1.65 44.35
N ASP A 29 -42.56 -2.38 45.27
CA ASP A 29 -41.87 -3.66 45.28
C ASP A 29 -42.79 -4.90 45.13
N ALA A 30 -42.12 -6.06 44.98
CA ALA A 30 -42.51 -7.39 45.47
C ALA A 30 -43.73 -8.12 44.84
N ALA A 31 -43.82 -9.45 44.73
CA ALA A 31 -42.93 -10.59 44.97
C ALA A 31 -43.70 -11.88 44.54
N THR A 32 -42.97 -13.02 44.47
CA THR A 32 -43.31 -14.43 44.80
C THR A 32 -42.76 -15.38 43.71
N ASP A 33 -41.65 -16.13 43.90
CA ASP A 33 -41.32 -17.16 44.90
C ASP A 33 -42.25 -18.39 44.75
N ALA A 34 -41.85 -19.67 44.65
CA ALA A 34 -40.63 -20.36 45.04
C ALA A 34 -40.56 -21.79 44.46
N ASN A 35 -39.35 -22.38 44.52
CA ASN A 35 -39.02 -23.78 44.86
C ASN A 35 -39.23 -24.89 43.79
N VAL A 36 -38.25 -25.77 43.53
CA VAL A 36 -37.66 -26.74 44.47
C VAL A 36 -36.23 -27.18 44.05
N LEU A 37 -35.28 -26.95 44.98
CA LEU A 37 -34.25 -27.84 45.58
C LEU A 37 -33.38 -28.73 44.64
N ALA A 38 -32.05 -28.56 44.60
CA ALA A 38 -30.98 -28.93 45.56
C ALA A 38 -30.13 -30.05 44.92
N ASP A 39 -28.81 -30.20 45.09
CA ASP A 39 -28.07 -30.11 46.34
C ASP A 39 -26.53 -30.18 46.10
N VAL A 40 -25.77 -29.69 47.09
CA VAL A 40 -24.35 -29.92 47.47
C VAL A 40 -23.22 -29.54 46.49
N SER A 41 -22.16 -28.79 46.82
CA SER A 41 -21.71 -27.87 47.90
C SER A 41 -20.30 -27.41 47.46
N ASP A 42 -19.98 -26.11 47.38
CA ASP A 42 -19.31 -25.30 48.43
C ASP A 42 -17.80 -25.61 48.58
N ALA A 43 -16.84 -24.70 48.69
CA ALA A 43 -16.75 -23.23 48.83
C ALA A 43 -15.35 -22.83 48.26
N GLY A 44 -15.11 -21.64 47.70
CA GLY A 44 -14.89 -20.37 48.42
C GLY A 44 -13.39 -20.15 48.65
N ASP A 45 -12.70 -19.34 47.83
CA ASP A 45 -12.34 -17.91 48.06
C ASP A 45 -11.25 -17.76 49.16
N VAL A 46 -10.10 -17.07 49.03
CA VAL A 46 -9.93 -15.61 48.95
C VAL A 46 -8.44 -15.19 48.74
N ALA A 47 -8.28 -14.06 48.05
CA ALA A 47 -7.31 -12.93 48.13
C ALA A 47 -5.89 -12.99 48.79
N SER A 48 -4.98 -12.24 48.16
CA SER A 48 -3.61 -11.81 48.54
C SER A 48 -3.54 -10.89 49.79
N PRO A 49 -2.40 -10.76 50.54
CA PRO A 49 -1.35 -9.73 50.26
C PRO A 49 0.12 -10.00 50.76
N THR A 50 1.08 -9.25 50.18
CA THR A 50 2.42 -8.71 50.58
C THR A 50 3.38 -9.32 51.66
N ASP A 51 4.69 -9.18 51.33
CA ASP A 51 5.93 -8.95 52.14
C ASP A 51 6.98 -10.05 52.47
N VAL A 52 8.25 -9.71 52.19
CA VAL A 52 9.58 -10.35 52.45
C VAL A 52 9.95 -10.27 53.97
N PRO A 53 11.03 -10.85 54.59
CA PRO A 53 12.30 -11.45 54.08
C PRO A 53 12.88 -12.68 54.85
N ARG A 54 14.02 -13.30 54.42
CA ARG A 54 15.10 -13.77 55.36
C ARG A 54 16.44 -14.16 54.71
N VAL A 55 17.49 -13.86 55.48
CA VAL A 55 18.95 -13.97 55.39
C VAL A 55 19.53 -15.40 55.62
N ASP A 56 20.60 -15.70 54.84
CA ASP A 56 21.88 -16.42 55.06
C ASP A 56 22.04 -17.55 56.12
N THR A 57 22.62 -18.68 55.69
CA THR A 57 23.68 -19.40 56.44
C THR A 57 24.65 -20.11 55.47
N GLY A 58 25.89 -19.61 55.38
CA GLY A 58 27.01 -20.29 54.72
C GLY A 58 27.56 -21.50 55.46
N THR A 59 28.24 -22.38 54.72
CA THR A 59 29.27 -23.28 55.24
C THR A 59 30.25 -23.66 54.13
N ASP A 60 31.54 -23.42 54.38
CA ASP A 60 32.69 -23.80 53.57
C ASP A 60 32.74 -25.30 53.26
N VAL A 61 33.20 -25.66 52.05
CA VAL A 61 33.66 -27.01 51.72
C VAL A 61 35.17 -26.93 51.37
N PRO A 62 36.03 -27.82 51.92
CA PRO A 62 37.48 -27.62 51.94
C PRO A 62 38.18 -28.12 50.67
N ALA A 63 39.32 -27.50 50.37
CA ALA A 63 40.28 -27.91 49.35
C ALA A 63 40.97 -29.24 49.71
N VAL A 64 40.89 -30.24 48.82
CA VAL A 64 41.80 -31.41 48.77
C VAL A 64 42.06 -31.78 47.31
N ASP A 65 43.35 -31.90 46.98
CA ASP A 65 43.97 -32.23 45.71
C ASP A 65 43.59 -33.61 45.13
N VAL A 66 43.36 -33.68 43.80
CA VAL A 66 43.66 -34.87 42.96
C VAL A 66 43.81 -34.44 41.47
N PRO A 67 44.45 -35.21 40.57
CA PRO A 67 45.82 -35.00 40.08
C PRO A 67 45.90 -34.72 38.56
N THR A 68 47.09 -34.34 38.10
CA THR A 68 47.46 -34.22 36.68
C THR A 68 47.42 -35.55 35.95
N VAL A 69 46.56 -35.69 34.94
CA VAL A 69 46.71 -36.69 33.87
C VAL A 69 46.21 -36.09 32.54
N ASP A 70 47.12 -36.07 31.56
CA ASP A 70 46.91 -35.71 30.17
C ASP A 70 46.19 -36.84 29.42
N ALA A 71 45.05 -36.55 28.80
CA ALA A 71 44.46 -37.34 27.73
C ALA A 71 43.44 -36.49 26.96
N GLY A 72 43.62 -36.42 25.64
CA GLY A 72 42.79 -35.65 24.71
C GLY A 72 41.37 -36.17 24.51
N SER A 73 40.74 -35.59 23.49
CA SER A 73 39.37 -35.78 22.97
C SER A 73 38.34 -34.77 23.50
N ASP A 74 38.05 -33.78 22.66
CA ASP A 74 36.72 -33.21 22.38
C ASP A 74 35.84 -32.79 23.57
N VAL A 75 35.83 -31.49 23.89
CA VAL A 75 34.75 -30.87 24.69
C VAL A 75 33.77 -30.21 23.71
N PRO A 76 32.50 -30.68 23.62
CA PRO A 76 31.50 -30.08 22.74
C PRO A 76 31.18 -28.64 23.16
N ALA A 77 31.18 -27.73 22.19
CA ALA A 77 30.69 -26.36 22.36
C ALA A 77 29.18 -26.39 22.68
N THR A 78 28.87 -26.40 23.98
CA THR A 78 27.54 -26.16 24.51
C THR A 78 27.65 -24.98 25.47
N ASP A 79 26.83 -23.96 25.23
CA ASP A 79 26.82 -22.63 25.83
C ASP A 79 27.28 -22.57 27.30
N VAL A 80 28.36 -21.81 27.55
CA VAL A 80 28.64 -21.26 28.87
C VAL A 80 27.79 -19.99 29.03
N PRO A 81 26.85 -19.93 29.98
CA PRO A 81 26.04 -18.73 30.22
C PRO A 81 26.95 -17.56 30.60
N ALA A 82 26.77 -16.41 29.94
CA ALA A 82 27.54 -15.18 30.11
C ALA A 82 27.22 -14.44 31.44
N THR A 83 27.19 -15.16 32.56
CA THR A 83 26.91 -14.60 33.90
C THR A 83 28.09 -14.67 34.88
N ASP A 84 29.21 -15.31 34.51
CA ASP A 84 30.38 -15.46 35.39
C ASP A 84 31.67 -14.80 34.84
N VAL A 85 31.55 -13.70 34.08
CA VAL A 85 32.70 -12.84 33.76
C VAL A 85 32.62 -11.55 34.59
N PRO A 86 33.46 -11.36 35.61
CA PRO A 86 33.53 -10.10 36.35
C PRO A 86 33.94 -8.96 35.43
N GLY A 87 33.06 -7.96 35.28
CA GLY A 87 33.31 -6.72 34.55
C GLY A 87 34.20 -5.75 35.34
N ALA A 88 35.50 -6.06 35.41
CA ALA A 88 36.52 -5.12 35.83
C ALA A 88 37.83 -5.37 35.06
N ASP A 89 38.39 -4.30 34.53
CA ASP A 89 39.57 -4.25 33.66
C ASP A 89 40.80 -4.87 34.34
N VAL A 90 41.39 -5.91 33.75
CA VAL A 90 42.63 -6.51 34.25
C VAL A 90 43.81 -5.67 33.75
N THR A 91 44.42 -4.90 34.65
CA THR A 91 45.60 -4.10 34.34
C THR A 91 46.78 -4.98 33.95
N VAL A 92 47.36 -4.72 32.77
CA VAL A 92 48.50 -5.44 32.17
C VAL A 92 49.79 -5.21 32.97
N SER A 93 50.00 -5.97 34.05
CA SER A 93 51.29 -5.95 34.76
C SER A 93 51.90 -7.30 35.11
N ASP A 94 51.21 -8.43 34.95
CA ASP A 94 51.78 -9.73 35.37
C ASP A 94 51.52 -10.87 34.37
N VAL A 95 52.05 -10.77 33.14
CA VAL A 95 52.32 -11.96 32.32
C VAL A 95 53.82 -12.02 32.01
N PRO A 96 54.58 -12.97 32.60
CA PRO A 96 56.01 -13.08 32.37
C PRO A 96 56.31 -13.60 30.96
N VAL A 97 57.07 -12.80 30.20
CA VAL A 97 57.59 -13.15 28.87
C VAL A 97 58.93 -13.88 28.99
N SER A 98 58.91 -15.18 29.30
CA SER A 98 60.08 -16.03 29.09
C SER A 98 59.66 -17.49 28.96
N ASP A 99 59.37 -17.93 27.73
CA ASP A 99 59.68 -19.26 27.19
C ASP A 99 58.81 -19.59 25.95
N VAL A 100 59.23 -19.13 24.77
CA VAL A 100 59.20 -19.94 23.53
C VAL A 100 60.31 -19.46 22.60
N PRO A 101 61.35 -20.27 22.32
CA PRO A 101 62.22 -20.06 21.19
C PRO A 101 61.69 -20.86 19.98
N ALA A 102 61.36 -20.20 18.88
CA ALA A 102 61.38 -20.81 17.56
C ALA A 102 61.34 -19.74 16.47
N THR A 103 62.44 -19.66 15.72
CA THR A 103 62.38 -19.36 14.29
C THR A 103 61.43 -20.36 13.64
N ASP A 104 60.29 -19.88 13.16
CA ASP A 104 59.65 -20.47 11.99
C ASP A 104 59.45 -19.35 10.97
N ALA A 105 59.77 -19.69 9.73
CA ALA A 105 59.70 -18.79 8.61
C ALA A 105 58.27 -18.27 8.46
N ALA A 106 58.13 -17.08 7.88
CA ALA A 106 56.86 -16.66 7.32
C ALA A 106 56.44 -17.70 6.26
N THR A 107 55.67 -18.71 6.67
CA THR A 107 54.68 -19.29 5.78
C THR A 107 53.77 -18.11 5.46
N ALA A 108 53.84 -17.66 4.21
CA ALA A 108 52.74 -16.93 3.62
C ALA A 108 51.51 -17.82 3.80
N ASP A 109 50.78 -17.61 4.89
CA ASP A 109 49.40 -18.04 4.98
C ASP A 109 48.73 -17.39 3.78
N GLY A 110 48.29 -18.25 2.86
CA GLY A 110 47.82 -17.87 1.55
C GLY A 110 46.81 -16.78 1.74
N GLY A 111 47.06 -15.64 1.09
CA GLY A 111 46.16 -14.50 1.14
C GLY A 111 44.73 -15.00 1.01
N ASP A 112 43.92 -14.64 2.00
CA ASP A 112 42.47 -14.83 2.00
C ASP A 112 41.99 -14.72 0.56
N ALA A 113 41.50 -15.83 0.01
CA ALA A 113 41.02 -15.90 -1.36
C ALA A 113 39.81 -14.98 -1.43
N SER A 114 40.08 -13.71 -1.73
CA SER A 114 39.18 -12.57 -1.78
C SER A 114 37.76 -13.01 -2.12
N VAL A 115 36.90 -13.01 -1.10
CA VAL A 115 35.49 -13.39 -1.23
C VAL A 115 34.86 -12.55 -2.33
N GLY A 116 34.29 -13.21 -3.35
CA GLY A 116 33.64 -12.52 -4.47
C GLY A 116 32.49 -11.61 -4.02
N THR A 117 32.12 -10.63 -4.84
CA THR A 117 30.98 -9.74 -4.53
C THR A 117 29.66 -10.44 -4.84
N VAL A 118 28.75 -10.46 -3.87
CA VAL A 118 27.45 -11.15 -3.98
C VAL A 118 26.35 -10.17 -4.38
N PHE A 119 25.55 -10.60 -5.35
CA PHE A 119 24.36 -9.95 -5.86
C PHE A 119 23.17 -10.89 -5.76
N GLU A 120 21.98 -10.30 -5.68
CA GLU A 120 20.73 -11.02 -5.51
C GLU A 120 19.65 -10.44 -6.45
N ALA A 121 18.70 -11.27 -6.82
CA ALA A 121 17.49 -10.85 -7.52
C ALA A 121 16.29 -11.61 -6.97
N THR A 122 15.16 -10.92 -6.75
CA THR A 122 13.86 -11.54 -6.50
C THR A 122 13.04 -11.44 -7.78
N LEU A 123 12.57 -12.58 -8.31
CA LEU A 123 11.89 -12.67 -9.59
C LEU A 123 10.37 -12.69 -9.40
N SER A 124 9.66 -11.89 -10.20
CA SER A 124 8.21 -11.82 -10.21
C SER A 124 7.66 -11.45 -11.59
N GLY A 125 6.39 -11.78 -11.85
CA GLY A 125 5.72 -11.39 -13.10
C GLY A 125 5.51 -9.88 -13.21
N ALA A 126 5.38 -9.17 -12.08
CA ALA A 126 5.24 -7.71 -12.09
C ALA A 126 6.49 -6.95 -12.52
N GLN A 127 7.65 -7.59 -12.51
CA GLN A 127 8.90 -6.98 -12.98
C GLN A 127 9.13 -7.19 -14.49
N GLU A 128 8.37 -8.07 -15.14
CA GLU A 128 8.40 -8.21 -16.60
C GLU A 128 7.93 -6.93 -17.29
N VAL A 129 8.35 -6.74 -18.54
CA VAL A 129 7.98 -5.57 -19.34
C VAL A 129 7.43 -6.04 -20.69
N PRO A 130 6.11 -5.98 -20.92
CA PRO A 130 5.05 -5.62 -19.98
C PRO A 130 4.90 -6.61 -18.81
N ALA A 131 4.33 -6.15 -17.70
CA ALA A 131 4.10 -6.99 -16.52
C ALA A 131 3.18 -8.18 -16.84
N VAL A 132 3.51 -9.34 -16.29
CA VAL A 132 2.77 -10.61 -16.46
C VAL A 132 2.02 -10.93 -15.16
N ALA A 133 0.74 -11.28 -15.28
CA ALA A 133 -0.06 -11.78 -14.18
C ALA A 133 0.33 -13.23 -13.85
N SER A 134 1.41 -13.40 -13.09
CA SER A 134 1.95 -14.71 -12.69
C SER A 134 2.03 -14.83 -11.17
N ALA A 135 1.60 -15.98 -10.65
CA ALA A 135 1.84 -16.37 -9.26
C ALA A 135 3.25 -16.98 -9.05
N ALA A 136 3.99 -17.23 -10.14
CA ALA A 136 5.35 -17.73 -10.04
C ALA A 136 6.27 -16.69 -9.41
N THR A 137 7.26 -17.19 -8.69
CA THR A 137 8.28 -16.41 -8.00
C THR A 137 9.63 -17.08 -8.20
N GLY A 138 10.71 -16.34 -7.98
CA GLY A 138 12.05 -16.91 -7.96
C GLY A 138 13.05 -16.06 -7.20
N THR A 139 14.23 -16.61 -7.00
CA THR A 139 15.40 -15.91 -6.45
C THR A 139 16.63 -16.26 -7.28
N ALA A 140 17.57 -15.34 -7.34
CA ALA A 140 18.89 -15.59 -7.91
C ALA A 140 19.96 -15.07 -6.96
N THR A 141 21.07 -15.80 -6.86
CA THR A 141 22.31 -15.34 -6.23
C THR A 141 23.41 -15.39 -7.29
N ILE A 142 24.12 -14.27 -7.47
CA ILE A 142 25.20 -14.14 -8.44
C ILE A 142 26.45 -13.67 -7.68
N THR A 143 27.57 -14.36 -7.85
CA THR A 143 28.85 -13.99 -7.23
C THR A 143 29.83 -13.59 -8.31
N LEU A 144 30.24 -12.32 -8.33
CA LEU A 144 31.32 -11.81 -9.16
C LEU A 144 32.66 -12.15 -8.49
N ASN A 145 33.54 -12.85 -9.20
CA ASN A 145 34.87 -13.15 -8.67
C ASN A 145 35.69 -11.87 -8.43
N ALA A 146 36.66 -11.93 -7.52
CA ALA A 146 37.45 -10.75 -7.18
C ALA A 146 38.27 -10.17 -8.33
N ALA A 147 38.64 -11.01 -9.31
CA ALA A 147 39.29 -10.58 -10.54
C ALA A 147 38.36 -9.80 -11.48
N ARG A 148 37.03 -9.78 -11.21
CA ARG A 148 35.99 -9.16 -12.04
C ARG A 148 35.97 -9.67 -13.48
N THR A 149 36.19 -10.97 -13.67
CA THR A 149 36.25 -11.64 -14.98
C THR A 149 35.21 -12.74 -15.17
N ALA A 150 34.59 -13.22 -14.08
CA ALA A 150 33.59 -14.26 -14.14
C ALA A 150 32.56 -14.13 -13.02
N ILE A 151 31.33 -14.56 -13.32
CA ILE A 151 30.27 -14.75 -12.34
C ILE A 151 29.99 -16.24 -12.14
N SER A 152 29.63 -16.64 -10.93
CA SER A 152 28.86 -17.86 -10.66
C SER A 152 27.44 -17.48 -10.28
N TYR A 153 26.47 -18.33 -10.61
CA TYR A 153 25.06 -18.05 -10.32
C TYR A 153 24.31 -19.29 -9.85
N VAL A 154 23.28 -19.05 -9.04
CA VAL A 154 22.25 -20.02 -8.65
C VAL A 154 20.89 -19.33 -8.77
N VAL A 155 19.98 -19.92 -9.55
CA VAL A 155 18.60 -19.42 -9.73
C VAL A 155 17.61 -20.50 -9.30
N ARG A 156 16.64 -20.12 -8.47
CA ARG A 156 15.54 -20.97 -8.00
C ARG A 156 14.21 -20.32 -8.36
N HIS A 157 13.23 -21.10 -8.80
CA HIS A 157 11.90 -20.57 -9.12
C HIS A 157 10.79 -21.60 -8.95
N THR A 158 9.55 -21.10 -8.87
CA THR A 158 8.33 -21.91 -8.75
C THR A 158 7.59 -22.11 -10.08
N LEU A 159 8.06 -21.49 -11.17
CA LEU A 159 7.43 -21.60 -12.49
C LEU A 159 7.46 -23.04 -13.03
N ALA A 160 6.29 -23.66 -13.15
CA ALA A 160 6.12 -24.97 -13.78
C ALA A 160 6.24 -24.86 -15.30
N GLY A 161 6.86 -25.85 -15.94
CA GLY A 161 7.01 -25.89 -17.40
C GLY A 161 7.88 -24.75 -17.96
N ALA A 162 8.84 -24.27 -17.18
CA ALA A 162 9.80 -23.27 -17.62
C ALA A 162 10.56 -23.76 -18.88
N THR A 163 10.67 -22.89 -19.88
CA THR A 163 11.21 -23.26 -21.20
C THR A 163 12.61 -22.73 -21.46
N ALA A 164 12.98 -21.61 -20.81
CA ALA A 164 14.31 -21.02 -20.88
C ALA A 164 14.55 -20.12 -19.65
N ALA A 165 15.81 -19.80 -19.37
CA ALA A 165 16.20 -18.77 -18.41
C ALA A 165 17.47 -18.07 -18.88
N HIS A 166 17.57 -16.76 -18.62
CA HIS A 166 18.69 -15.95 -19.07
C HIS A 166 19.06 -14.88 -18.04
N ILE A 167 20.30 -14.42 -18.11
CA ILE A 167 20.69 -13.09 -17.62
C ILE A 167 20.69 -12.16 -18.83
N HIS A 168 20.01 -11.03 -18.71
CA HIS A 168 19.91 -9.99 -19.74
C HIS A 168 20.55 -8.68 -19.27
N GLY A 169 20.91 -7.84 -20.23
CA GLY A 169 21.27 -6.44 -20.00
C GLY A 169 20.05 -5.54 -20.13
N GLY A 170 19.80 -4.70 -19.14
CA GLY A 170 18.69 -3.74 -19.12
C GLY A 170 18.45 -3.18 -17.72
N ALA A 171 18.27 -1.85 -17.63
CA ALA A 171 17.86 -1.18 -16.39
C ALA A 171 16.45 -1.64 -15.94
N PRO A 172 16.07 -1.39 -14.67
CA PRO A 172 14.71 -1.66 -14.21
C PRO A 172 13.65 -1.05 -15.16
N GLY A 173 12.68 -1.87 -15.58
CA GLY A 173 11.61 -1.42 -16.48
C GLY A 173 11.99 -1.33 -17.97
N VAL A 174 13.21 -1.71 -18.36
CA VAL A 174 13.67 -1.75 -19.76
C VAL A 174 14.05 -3.18 -20.14
N ASN A 175 13.65 -3.63 -21.34
CA ASN A 175 14.08 -4.91 -21.91
C ASN A 175 15.42 -4.74 -22.63
N GLY A 176 16.24 -5.79 -22.63
CA GLY A 176 17.42 -5.81 -23.50
C GLY A 176 17.91 -7.20 -23.83
N GLY A 177 19.09 -7.26 -24.46
CA GLY A 177 19.63 -8.49 -25.04
C GLY A 177 20.09 -9.51 -24.00
N VAL A 178 20.20 -10.77 -24.42
CA VAL A 178 20.76 -11.86 -23.60
C VAL A 178 22.25 -11.60 -23.38
N VAL A 179 22.66 -11.59 -22.12
CA VAL A 179 24.05 -11.48 -21.67
C VAL A 179 24.61 -12.86 -21.34
N VAL A 180 23.87 -13.69 -20.60
CA VAL A 180 24.23 -15.09 -20.32
C VAL A 180 23.01 -15.99 -20.57
N PRO A 181 23.05 -16.91 -21.54
CA PRO A 181 22.07 -17.99 -21.61
C PRO A 181 22.34 -19.02 -20.51
N LEU A 182 21.33 -19.35 -19.72
CA LEU A 182 21.48 -20.36 -18.66
C LEU A 182 21.34 -21.76 -19.25
N ALA A 183 22.09 -22.72 -18.71
CA ALA A 183 22.18 -24.08 -19.25
C ALA A 183 20.89 -24.92 -19.05
N SER A 184 19.98 -24.45 -18.20
CA SER A 184 18.73 -25.13 -17.86
C SER A 184 17.65 -24.09 -17.58
N ALA A 185 16.39 -24.48 -17.79
CA ALA A 185 15.22 -23.75 -17.31
C ALA A 185 14.59 -24.43 -16.08
N THR A 186 15.07 -25.61 -15.68
CA THR A 186 14.55 -26.36 -14.54
C THR A 186 15.24 -25.89 -13.26
N SER A 187 14.47 -25.38 -12.30
CA SER A 187 14.94 -25.07 -10.96
C SER A 187 15.45 -26.33 -10.24
N GLU A 188 16.61 -26.33 -9.57
CA GLU A 188 17.59 -25.24 -9.41
C GLU A 188 18.57 -25.15 -10.60
N ILE A 189 18.83 -23.93 -11.07
CA ILE A 189 19.74 -23.65 -12.18
C ILE A 189 21.04 -23.09 -11.60
N SER A 190 22.17 -23.76 -11.83
CA SER A 190 23.48 -23.28 -11.41
C SER A 190 24.49 -23.29 -12.55
N GLY A 191 25.48 -22.40 -12.48
CA GLY A 191 26.51 -22.30 -13.50
C GLY A 191 27.47 -21.14 -13.28
N SER A 192 28.31 -20.91 -14.29
CA SER A 192 29.23 -19.77 -14.34
C SER A 192 29.35 -19.24 -15.75
N ALA A 193 29.76 -17.98 -15.88
CA ALA A 193 30.01 -17.33 -17.15
C ALA A 193 31.15 -16.32 -17.00
N THR A 194 31.96 -16.15 -18.05
CA THR A 194 32.88 -15.03 -18.14
C THR A 194 32.10 -13.74 -18.40
N VAL A 195 32.60 -12.64 -17.86
CA VAL A 195 31.99 -11.30 -18.04
C VAL A 195 33.04 -10.31 -18.52
N THR A 196 32.61 -9.38 -19.36
CA THR A 196 33.41 -8.24 -19.81
C THR A 196 33.39 -7.13 -18.75
N ALA A 197 34.35 -6.20 -18.84
CA ALA A 197 34.36 -5.03 -17.96
C ALA A 197 33.07 -4.19 -18.04
N ALA A 198 32.49 -4.06 -19.25
CA ALA A 198 31.21 -3.36 -19.44
C ALA A 198 30.06 -4.05 -18.70
N GLN A 199 29.96 -5.39 -18.80
CA GLN A 199 28.94 -6.17 -18.08
C GLN A 199 29.14 -6.12 -16.56
N VAL A 200 30.38 -6.00 -16.08
CA VAL A 200 30.65 -5.77 -14.65
C VAL A 200 30.12 -4.41 -14.22
N THR A 201 30.34 -3.34 -15.00
CA THR A 201 29.76 -2.02 -14.71
C THR A 201 28.23 -2.05 -14.74
N GLU A 202 27.62 -2.77 -15.69
CA GLU A 202 26.18 -2.99 -15.70
C GLU A 202 25.71 -3.74 -14.46
N LEU A 203 26.37 -4.85 -14.08
CA LEU A 203 26.04 -5.62 -12.88
C LEU A 203 26.13 -4.76 -11.61
N GLU A 204 27.24 -4.05 -11.43
CA GLU A 204 27.51 -3.20 -10.25
C GLU A 204 26.57 -2.00 -10.14
N SER A 205 25.99 -1.56 -11.25
CA SER A 205 25.03 -0.45 -11.27
C SER A 205 23.58 -0.93 -11.27
N GLY A 206 23.33 -2.25 -11.20
CA GLY A 206 21.97 -2.81 -11.25
C GLY A 206 21.34 -2.69 -12.64
N GLY A 207 22.13 -2.82 -13.70
CA GLY A 207 21.75 -2.81 -15.11
C GLY A 207 21.61 -4.21 -15.73
N LEU A 208 21.70 -5.29 -14.95
CA LEU A 208 21.42 -6.66 -15.40
C LEU A 208 20.19 -7.25 -14.67
N TYR A 209 19.48 -8.16 -15.33
CA TYR A 209 18.34 -8.87 -14.73
C TYR A 209 18.33 -10.35 -15.10
N VAL A 210 17.72 -11.18 -14.25
CA VAL A 210 17.40 -12.58 -14.56
C VAL A 210 15.95 -12.65 -15.00
N ASN A 211 15.65 -13.46 -16.02
CA ASN A 211 14.29 -13.85 -16.36
C ASN A 211 14.15 -15.36 -16.55
N VAL A 212 12.92 -15.85 -16.40
CA VAL A 212 12.54 -17.23 -16.69
C VAL A 212 11.29 -17.21 -17.56
N HIS A 213 11.29 -18.03 -18.61
CA HIS A 213 10.28 -18.04 -19.66
C HIS A 213 9.32 -19.23 -19.52
N SER A 214 8.12 -19.08 -20.05
CA SER A 214 7.14 -20.17 -20.21
C SER A 214 6.65 -20.23 -21.67
N ALA A 215 5.93 -21.29 -22.02
CA ALA A 215 5.27 -21.37 -23.33
C ALA A 215 4.21 -20.27 -23.54
N ALA A 216 3.55 -19.84 -22.46
CA ALA A 216 2.54 -18.78 -22.50
C ALA A 216 3.18 -17.38 -22.60
N ASN A 217 4.34 -17.20 -21.98
CA ASN A 217 5.08 -15.95 -21.94
C ASN A 217 6.53 -16.17 -22.44
N PRO A 218 6.72 -16.36 -23.77
CA PRO A 218 8.05 -16.63 -24.34
C PRO A 218 9.00 -15.43 -24.24
N GLY A 219 8.49 -14.21 -24.02
CA GLY A 219 9.31 -13.02 -23.73
C GLY A 219 9.88 -12.97 -22.30
N GLY A 220 9.30 -13.75 -21.38
CA GLY A 220 9.58 -13.75 -19.95
C GLY A 220 8.28 -13.87 -19.15
N GLU A 221 8.23 -14.80 -18.20
CA GLU A 221 7.12 -14.97 -17.26
C GLU A 221 7.41 -14.27 -15.92
N ILE A 222 8.65 -14.40 -15.44
CA ILE A 222 9.12 -13.77 -14.20
C ILE A 222 10.51 -13.16 -14.41
N ARG A 223 10.69 -11.93 -13.93
CA ARG A 223 11.95 -11.16 -14.01
C ARG A 223 12.36 -10.64 -12.64
N GLY A 224 13.66 -10.50 -12.41
CA GLY A 224 14.22 -9.87 -11.22
C GLY A 224 15.49 -9.09 -11.56
N GLN A 225 15.53 -7.81 -11.19
CA GLN A 225 16.75 -7.02 -11.34
C GLN A 225 17.85 -7.56 -10.40
N ILE A 226 19.08 -7.68 -10.91
CA ILE A 226 20.24 -8.11 -10.13
C ILE A 226 20.82 -6.90 -9.42
N LEU A 227 20.82 -6.91 -8.10
CA LEU A 227 21.28 -5.83 -7.23
C LEU A 227 22.31 -6.34 -6.24
N ARG A 228 23.13 -5.47 -5.65
CA ARG A 228 24.03 -5.92 -4.58
C ARG A 228 23.19 -6.36 -3.38
N ARG A 229 23.70 -7.32 -2.61
CA ARG A 229 23.02 -7.77 -1.39
C ARG A 229 22.69 -6.57 -0.48
N GLY A 230 21.42 -6.45 -0.10
CA GLY A 230 20.92 -5.36 0.75
C GLY A 230 20.52 -4.09 0.01
N GLU A 231 20.73 -3.98 -1.31
CA GLU A 231 20.16 -2.88 -2.08
C GLU A 231 18.65 -3.07 -2.29
N GLU A 232 17.92 -1.96 -2.30
CA GLU A 232 16.48 -1.93 -2.46
C GLU A 232 16.10 -1.19 -3.74
N LEU A 233 15.27 -1.81 -4.57
CA LEU A 233 14.76 -1.21 -5.79
C LEU A 233 13.39 -0.58 -5.55
N PHE A 234 13.22 0.63 -6.06
CA PHE A 234 11.95 1.33 -6.18
C PHE A 234 11.75 1.71 -7.64
N VAL A 235 10.53 1.58 -8.15
CA VAL A 235 10.18 1.87 -9.55
C VAL A 235 8.87 2.62 -9.62
N THR A 236 8.68 3.36 -10.71
CA THR A 236 7.40 3.99 -11.01
C THR A 236 7.24 4.31 -12.49
N PRO A 237 6.07 4.06 -13.09
CA PRO A 237 5.72 4.68 -14.36
C PRO A 237 5.40 6.16 -14.14
N LEU A 238 5.82 7.00 -15.09
CA LEU A 238 5.54 8.43 -15.10
C LEU A 238 4.40 8.74 -16.08
N GLY A 239 3.46 9.59 -15.66
CA GLY A 239 2.42 10.12 -16.53
C GLY A 239 1.74 11.34 -15.92
N GLY A 240 0.99 12.09 -16.74
CA GLY A 240 0.32 13.32 -16.28
C GLY A 240 -0.86 13.09 -15.35
N VAL A 241 -1.41 11.87 -15.32
CA VAL A 241 -2.52 11.49 -14.41
C VAL A 241 -2.16 11.55 -12.93
N GLN A 242 -0.88 11.41 -12.60
CA GLN A 242 -0.39 11.49 -11.21
C GLN A 242 0.12 12.89 -10.82
N GLU A 243 0.28 13.80 -11.78
CA GLU A 243 0.73 15.17 -11.50
C GLU A 243 -0.33 15.93 -10.68
N VAL A 244 0.11 16.90 -9.88
CA VAL A 244 -0.79 17.68 -9.01
C VAL A 244 -0.57 19.18 -9.25
N PRO A 245 -1.50 19.89 -9.93
CA PRO A 245 -2.74 19.40 -10.55
C PRO A 245 -2.50 18.43 -11.72
N ARG A 246 -3.49 17.57 -12.02
CA ARG A 246 -3.41 16.62 -13.14
C ARG A 246 -3.14 17.33 -14.46
N VAL A 247 -2.19 16.80 -15.23
CA VAL A 247 -1.87 17.28 -16.58
C VAL A 247 -2.45 16.33 -17.64
N ALA A 248 -3.18 16.89 -18.60
CA ALA A 248 -3.65 16.14 -19.76
C ALA A 248 -2.52 16.04 -20.80
N THR A 249 -1.76 14.95 -20.75
CA THR A 249 -0.66 14.66 -21.67
C THR A 249 -0.64 13.17 -22.00
N SER A 250 -0.17 12.83 -23.20
CA SER A 250 0.15 11.46 -23.60
C SER A 250 1.61 11.09 -23.31
N ALA A 251 2.38 12.01 -22.73
CA ALA A 251 3.77 11.76 -22.37
C ALA A 251 3.87 10.67 -21.30
N THR A 252 4.88 9.83 -21.44
CA THR A 252 5.17 8.73 -20.54
C THR A 252 6.65 8.70 -20.20
N GLY A 253 6.97 7.97 -19.14
CA GLY A 253 8.33 7.66 -18.77
C GLY A 253 8.38 6.54 -17.75
N THR A 254 9.58 6.11 -17.43
CA THR A 254 9.85 5.20 -16.32
C THR A 254 10.90 5.83 -15.42
N ALA A 255 10.81 5.56 -14.12
CA ALA A 255 11.87 5.90 -13.19
C ALA A 255 12.15 4.74 -12.25
N SER A 256 13.40 4.61 -11.86
CA SER A 256 13.88 3.65 -10.87
C SER A 256 14.87 4.31 -9.93
N VAL A 257 14.85 3.88 -8.67
CA VAL A 257 15.80 4.27 -7.63
C VAL A 257 16.30 2.99 -6.96
N ILE A 258 17.61 2.78 -6.98
CA ILE A 258 18.26 1.71 -6.22
C ILE A 258 18.90 2.35 -5.00
N LEU A 259 18.39 2.04 -3.81
CA LEU A 259 18.94 2.48 -2.54
C LEU A 259 20.02 1.49 -2.09
N ASN A 260 21.21 2.01 -1.81
CA ASN A 260 22.25 1.30 -1.08
C ASN A 260 22.28 1.80 0.38
N PRO A 261 21.69 1.05 1.33
CA PRO A 261 21.59 1.50 2.72
C PRO A 261 22.96 1.48 3.43
N ALA A 262 23.92 0.67 2.97
CA ALA A 262 25.25 0.59 3.56
C ALA A 262 26.07 1.87 3.31
N THR A 263 25.85 2.52 2.17
CA THR A 263 26.54 3.78 1.81
C THR A 263 25.65 5.01 1.95
N ALA A 264 24.36 4.84 2.29
CA ALA A 264 23.35 5.89 2.28
C ALA A 264 23.34 6.67 0.95
N THR A 265 23.37 5.94 -0.17
CA THR A 265 23.29 6.54 -1.51
C THR A 265 22.15 5.91 -2.31
N ILE A 266 21.58 6.68 -3.22
CA ILE A 266 20.68 6.18 -4.24
C ILE A 266 21.34 6.29 -5.62
N HIS A 267 21.05 5.34 -6.48
CA HIS A 267 21.25 5.44 -7.93
C HIS A 267 19.88 5.61 -8.58
N TYR A 268 19.62 6.78 -9.16
CA TYR A 268 18.39 7.05 -9.89
C TYR A 268 18.60 6.89 -11.39
N ARG A 269 17.57 6.36 -12.06
CA ARG A 269 17.47 6.35 -13.51
C ARG A 269 16.07 6.71 -13.94
N MET A 270 15.95 7.47 -15.00
CA MET A 270 14.67 7.83 -15.58
C MET A 270 14.79 7.90 -17.09
N THR A 271 13.75 7.41 -17.77
CA THR A 271 13.61 7.53 -19.23
C THR A 271 12.30 8.26 -19.55
N THR A 272 12.33 9.15 -20.54
CA THR A 272 11.14 9.89 -20.96
C THR A 272 11.23 10.28 -22.44
N THR A 273 10.07 10.49 -23.08
CA THR A 273 9.96 11.03 -24.43
C THR A 273 9.97 12.56 -24.47
N LEU A 274 10.00 13.22 -23.30
CA LEU A 274 9.99 14.67 -23.18
C LEU A 274 11.36 15.29 -23.46
N THR A 275 11.39 16.62 -23.64
CA THR A 275 12.59 17.44 -23.51
C THR A 275 12.57 18.11 -22.13
N PRO A 276 13.27 17.56 -21.11
CA PRO A 276 13.15 18.05 -19.75
C PRO A 276 13.77 19.43 -19.56
N THR A 277 13.07 20.32 -18.86
CA THR A 277 13.63 21.57 -18.32
C THR A 277 13.98 21.46 -16.84
N GLY A 278 13.59 20.37 -16.20
CA GLY A 278 13.88 20.02 -14.81
C GLY A 278 13.38 18.62 -14.50
N ALA A 279 13.97 17.98 -13.50
CA ALA A 279 13.49 16.72 -12.94
C ALA A 279 13.92 16.66 -11.47
N HIS A 280 13.05 16.12 -10.62
CA HIS A 280 13.26 16.15 -9.18
C HIS A 280 12.74 14.88 -8.50
N ILE A 281 13.36 14.54 -7.36
CA ILE A 281 12.72 13.74 -6.31
C ILE A 281 12.10 14.71 -5.30
N HIS A 282 10.82 14.49 -4.99
CA HIS A 282 10.04 15.25 -4.02
C HIS A 282 9.64 14.38 -2.83
N ARG A 283 9.40 15.02 -1.68
CA ARG A 283 8.81 14.39 -0.49
C ARG A 283 7.32 14.67 -0.43
N GLY A 284 6.49 13.68 -0.69
CA GLY A 284 5.03 13.76 -0.61
C GLY A 284 4.35 12.46 -1.03
N ILE A 285 3.14 12.22 -0.52
CA ILE A 285 2.30 11.09 -0.91
C ILE A 285 1.62 11.34 -2.26
N ALA A 286 1.12 10.28 -2.89
CA ALA A 286 0.35 10.38 -4.13
C ALA A 286 -0.88 11.29 -3.94
N GLY A 287 -1.12 12.18 -4.91
CA GLY A 287 -2.20 13.17 -4.85
C GLY A 287 -1.90 14.46 -4.08
N VAL A 288 -0.75 14.52 -3.39
CA VAL A 288 -0.29 15.75 -2.69
C VAL A 288 1.02 16.22 -3.30
N ALA A 289 1.13 17.52 -3.57
CA ALA A 289 2.39 18.13 -4.01
C ALA A 289 3.29 18.38 -2.79
N GLY A 290 4.58 18.08 -2.92
CA GLY A 290 5.55 18.18 -1.84
C GLY A 290 6.80 18.97 -2.24
N PRO A 291 7.65 19.38 -1.27
CA PRO A 291 8.89 20.09 -1.57
C PRO A 291 9.86 19.21 -2.38
N VAL A 292 10.69 19.87 -3.18
CA VAL A 292 11.84 19.26 -3.84
C VAL A 292 12.84 18.83 -2.76
N VAL A 293 13.31 17.60 -2.83
CA VAL A 293 14.41 17.08 -2.00
C VAL A 293 15.70 17.06 -2.81
N TYR A 294 15.66 16.48 -4.01
CA TYR A 294 16.82 16.33 -4.87
C TYR A 294 16.52 16.79 -6.29
N PRO A 295 17.24 17.80 -6.82
CA PRO A 295 17.29 18.03 -8.26
C PRO A 295 18.08 16.92 -8.96
N LEU A 296 17.59 16.49 -10.12
CA LEU A 296 18.17 15.39 -10.89
C LEU A 296 18.88 15.92 -12.13
N ALA A 297 20.07 15.37 -12.42
CA ALA A 297 20.91 15.77 -13.54
C ALA A 297 21.83 14.61 -13.96
N PRO A 298 22.33 14.58 -15.20
CA PRO A 298 22.07 15.53 -16.29
C PRO A 298 20.64 15.38 -16.85
N LEU A 299 20.08 16.48 -17.34
CA LEU A 299 18.78 16.45 -18.03
C LEU A 299 18.93 15.93 -19.45
N GLY A 300 17.99 15.10 -19.88
CA GLY A 300 17.93 14.52 -21.21
C GLY A 300 16.83 13.47 -21.29
N ALA A 301 16.75 12.75 -22.41
CA ALA A 301 15.82 11.62 -22.54
C ALA A 301 16.12 10.50 -21.52
N ASN A 302 17.38 10.40 -21.09
CA ASN A 302 17.82 9.56 -19.98
C ASN A 302 18.42 10.47 -18.90
N ILE A 303 17.93 10.34 -17.67
CA ILE A 303 18.42 11.06 -16.49
C ILE A 303 18.93 10.00 -15.53
N ASP A 304 20.24 9.96 -15.31
CA ASP A 304 20.94 8.90 -14.58
C ASP A 304 22.02 9.53 -13.69
N GLY A 305 22.06 9.14 -12.43
CA GLY A 305 23.05 9.64 -11.50
C GLY A 305 22.92 9.07 -10.09
N THR A 306 23.87 9.44 -9.24
CA THR A 306 23.89 9.03 -7.83
C THR A 306 23.68 10.22 -6.91
N GLN A 307 23.07 9.98 -5.76
CA GLN A 307 22.77 11.00 -4.76
C GLN A 307 22.92 10.42 -3.36
N ALA A 308 23.64 11.12 -2.47
CA ALA A 308 23.66 10.78 -1.05
C ALA A 308 22.32 11.12 -0.40
N VAL A 309 21.85 10.29 0.52
CA VAL A 309 20.56 10.43 1.20
C VAL A 309 20.69 10.40 2.71
N THR A 310 19.76 11.04 3.40
CA THR A 310 19.70 11.00 4.88
C THR A 310 18.93 9.77 5.38
N PRO A 311 19.11 9.35 6.64
CA PRO A 311 18.28 8.29 7.23
C PRO A 311 16.78 8.58 7.18
N THR A 312 16.38 9.84 7.31
CA THR A 312 14.98 10.27 7.13
C THR A 312 14.52 10.00 5.70
N ASP A 313 15.31 10.34 4.68
CA ASP A 313 14.95 10.09 3.30
C ASP A 313 14.81 8.60 2.98
N VAL A 314 15.63 7.75 3.60
CA VAL A 314 15.50 6.30 3.49
C VAL A 314 14.15 5.82 4.06
N ALA A 315 13.74 6.33 5.22
CA ALA A 315 12.44 6.01 5.81
C ALA A 315 11.28 6.51 4.94
N GLU A 316 11.39 7.73 4.39
CA GLU A 316 10.39 8.30 3.48
C GLU A 316 10.27 7.48 2.17
N LEU A 317 11.40 7.08 1.58
CA LEU A 317 11.42 6.24 0.37
C LEU A 317 10.79 4.87 0.62
N ARG A 318 11.17 4.20 1.71
CA ARG A 318 10.58 2.90 2.12
C ARG A 318 9.10 3.01 2.47
N GLY A 319 8.67 4.15 3.03
CA GLY A 319 7.26 4.47 3.27
C GLY A 319 6.47 4.82 2.01
N GLY A 320 7.12 4.82 0.83
CA GLY A 320 6.50 5.22 -0.43
C GLY A 320 6.14 6.70 -0.48
N ARG A 321 6.74 7.55 0.35
CA ARG A 321 6.45 9.00 0.47
C ARG A 321 7.33 9.87 -0.42
N PHE A 322 8.06 9.27 -1.36
CA PHE A 322 8.78 9.98 -2.41
C PHE A 322 8.15 9.78 -3.78
N TYR A 323 8.11 10.85 -4.56
CA TYR A 323 7.75 10.80 -5.97
C TYR A 323 8.81 11.50 -6.81
N VAL A 324 8.80 11.17 -8.09
CA VAL A 324 9.60 11.85 -9.09
C VAL A 324 8.70 12.53 -10.10
N ASN A 325 9.17 13.64 -10.65
CA ASN A 325 8.52 14.31 -11.77
C ASN A 325 9.53 14.82 -12.80
N VAL A 326 9.01 15.13 -13.98
CA VAL A 326 9.73 15.76 -15.08
C VAL A 326 8.96 16.99 -15.53
N HIS A 327 9.68 18.09 -15.71
CA HIS A 327 9.15 19.38 -16.11
C HIS A 327 9.46 19.66 -17.57
N THR A 328 8.59 20.42 -18.21
CA THR A 328 8.82 20.98 -19.55
C THR A 328 8.55 22.48 -19.55
N ALA A 329 8.89 23.16 -20.65
CA ALA A 329 8.57 24.57 -20.82
C ALA A 329 7.04 24.84 -20.77
N ALA A 330 6.22 23.89 -21.24
CA ALA A 330 4.76 24.01 -21.20
C ALA A 330 4.18 23.76 -19.80
N ASN A 331 4.83 22.91 -19.02
CA ASN A 331 4.38 22.50 -17.69
C ASN A 331 5.52 22.67 -16.67
N ALA A 332 5.83 23.93 -16.33
CA ALA A 332 6.93 24.25 -15.43
C ALA A 332 6.76 23.71 -14.00
N GLY A 333 5.52 23.42 -13.57
CA GLY A 333 5.23 22.76 -12.28
C GLY A 333 5.43 21.24 -12.28
N GLY A 334 5.60 20.63 -13.46
CA GLY A 334 5.66 19.18 -13.68
C GLY A 334 4.70 18.78 -14.81
N GLU A 335 5.15 17.95 -15.75
CA GLU A 335 4.32 17.38 -16.82
C GLU A 335 3.91 15.93 -16.52
N ILE A 336 4.87 15.13 -16.06
CA ILE A 336 4.67 13.72 -15.71
C ILE A 336 5.25 13.45 -14.33
N ARG A 337 4.53 12.66 -13.53
CA ARG A 337 4.89 12.27 -12.17
C ARG A 337 4.65 10.78 -11.93
N GLY A 338 5.39 10.20 -10.99
CA GLY A 338 5.14 8.85 -10.47
C GLY A 338 5.62 8.68 -9.03
N GLN A 339 4.83 7.98 -8.20
CA GLN A 339 5.21 7.64 -6.83
C GLN A 339 6.21 6.47 -6.82
N LEU A 340 7.35 6.61 -6.14
CA LEU A 340 8.36 5.56 -6.03
C LEU A 340 7.91 4.47 -5.06
N LEU A 341 7.76 3.23 -5.55
CA LEU A 341 7.28 2.09 -4.77
C LEU A 341 8.12 0.85 -5.07
N ALA A 342 8.07 -0.15 -4.17
CA ALA A 342 8.68 -1.44 -4.43
C ALA A 342 8.10 -2.11 -5.70
N PRO A 343 8.91 -2.86 -6.48
CA PRO A 343 8.45 -3.52 -7.69
C PRO A 343 7.18 -4.36 -7.48
N GLY A 344 6.19 -4.14 -8.34
CA GLY A 344 4.91 -4.84 -8.30
C GLY A 344 3.94 -4.39 -7.21
N ALA A 345 4.32 -3.43 -6.35
CA ALA A 345 3.35 -2.78 -5.48
C ALA A 345 2.33 -1.99 -6.31
N GLN A 346 1.07 -2.06 -5.90
CA GLN A 346 -0.03 -1.35 -6.57
C GLN A 346 -0.38 -0.08 -5.81
N LEU A 347 -0.40 1.04 -6.52
CA LEU A 347 -0.79 2.34 -6.00
C LEU A 347 -2.28 2.59 -6.16
N PHE A 348 -2.92 2.99 -5.07
CA PHE A 348 -4.27 3.54 -5.03
C PHE A 348 -4.26 4.89 -4.30
N VAL A 349 -5.24 5.72 -4.62
CA VAL A 349 -5.44 7.05 -4.05
C VAL A 349 -6.89 7.25 -3.66
N ALA A 350 -7.11 8.15 -2.71
CA ALA A 350 -8.43 8.67 -2.38
C ALA A 350 -8.35 10.18 -2.21
N ASN A 351 -9.26 10.92 -2.86
CA ASN A 351 -9.46 12.35 -2.61
C ASN A 351 -10.64 12.49 -1.63
N LEU A 352 -10.37 12.99 -0.43
CA LEU A 352 -11.34 13.03 0.66
C LEU A 352 -12.06 14.37 0.68
N THR A 353 -13.40 14.32 0.63
CA THR A 353 -14.26 15.50 0.70
C THR A 353 -15.49 15.20 1.56
N GLY A 354 -16.11 16.24 2.15
CA GLY A 354 -17.37 16.07 2.87
C GLY A 354 -18.54 15.66 1.96
N ALA A 355 -18.47 16.00 0.67
CA ALA A 355 -19.47 15.59 -0.32
C ALA A 355 -19.53 14.07 -0.52
N GLN A 356 -18.46 13.34 -0.18
CA GLN A 356 -18.41 11.89 -0.30
C GLN A 356 -18.89 11.15 0.97
N GLU A 357 -19.09 11.86 2.08
CA GLU A 357 -19.68 11.28 3.29
C GLU A 357 -21.09 10.75 3.05
N VAL A 358 -21.51 9.79 3.86
CA VAL A 358 -22.85 9.21 3.80
C VAL A 358 -23.50 9.29 5.19
N PRO A 359 -24.40 10.25 5.42
CA PRO A 359 -24.83 11.33 4.51
C PRO A 359 -23.75 12.41 4.28
N PRO A 360 -23.83 13.21 3.20
CA PRO A 360 -22.82 14.24 2.91
C PRO A 360 -22.70 15.30 4.00
N VAL A 361 -21.46 15.72 4.28
CA VAL A 361 -21.12 16.76 5.25
C VAL A 361 -20.72 18.05 4.51
N VAL A 362 -21.32 19.18 4.90
CA VAL A 362 -20.93 20.49 4.39
C VAL A 362 -19.70 20.96 5.15
N THR A 363 -18.53 20.82 4.53
CA THR A 363 -17.26 21.25 5.09
C THR A 363 -16.32 21.74 3.99
N VAL A 364 -15.39 22.60 4.36
CA VAL A 364 -14.26 23.00 3.51
C VAL A 364 -13.03 22.12 3.74
N SER A 365 -13.09 21.21 4.72
CA SER A 365 -12.03 20.26 4.97
C SER A 365 -11.85 19.34 3.77
N THR A 366 -10.61 18.98 3.51
CA THR A 366 -10.22 18.03 2.46
C THR A 366 -9.13 17.11 2.98
N GLY A 367 -8.89 16.01 2.28
CA GLY A 367 -7.73 15.17 2.54
C GLY A 367 -7.33 14.36 1.31
N ALA A 368 -6.19 13.70 1.43
CA ALA A 368 -5.70 12.76 0.44
C ALA A 368 -5.16 11.53 1.15
N ALA A 369 -5.50 10.35 0.63
CA ALA A 369 -4.92 9.10 1.08
C ALA A 369 -4.20 8.39 -0.07
N MET A 370 -3.05 7.82 0.25
CA MET A 370 -2.29 6.89 -0.57
C MET A 370 -2.41 5.51 0.07
N VAL A 371 -2.81 4.52 -0.72
CA VAL A 371 -2.96 3.13 -0.28
C VAL A 371 -2.12 2.26 -1.21
N VAL A 372 -1.17 1.54 -0.64
CA VAL A 372 -0.23 0.70 -1.38
C VAL A 372 -0.47 -0.75 -0.99
N LEU A 373 -0.93 -1.56 -1.96
CA LEU A 373 -1.02 -3.00 -1.82
C LEU A 373 0.31 -3.61 -2.29
N ASN A 374 0.95 -4.42 -1.46
CA ASN A 374 2.22 -5.04 -1.85
C ASN A 374 2.03 -6.08 -2.98
N TYR A 375 3.13 -6.49 -3.60
CA TYR A 375 3.09 -7.44 -4.71
C TYR A 375 2.47 -8.80 -4.32
N ALA A 376 2.75 -9.30 -3.12
CA ALA A 376 2.19 -10.54 -2.60
C ALA A 376 0.69 -10.47 -2.29
N ARG A 377 0.13 -9.25 -2.27
CA ARG A 377 -1.28 -8.95 -1.97
C ARG A 377 -1.73 -9.39 -0.57
N ASP A 378 -0.80 -9.44 0.37
CA ASP A 378 -1.02 -9.86 1.75
C ASP A 378 -0.78 -8.73 2.75
N SER A 379 -0.33 -7.56 2.29
CA SER A 379 -0.10 -6.38 3.13
C SER A 379 -0.50 -5.09 2.42
N VAL A 380 -1.14 -4.19 3.16
CA VAL A 380 -1.49 -2.83 2.72
C VAL A 380 -0.80 -1.81 3.62
N THR A 381 -0.20 -0.79 3.00
CA THR A 381 0.28 0.42 3.68
C THR A 381 -0.60 1.59 3.28
N ALA A 382 -1.22 2.24 4.25
CA ALA A 382 -2.05 3.41 4.05
C ALA A 382 -1.37 4.63 4.68
N THR A 383 -1.32 5.75 3.96
CA THR A 383 -0.89 7.05 4.48
C THR A 383 -1.91 8.11 4.07
N LEU A 384 -2.33 8.95 5.00
CA LEU A 384 -3.37 9.94 4.83
C LEU A 384 -2.93 11.29 5.39
N SER A 385 -3.28 12.34 4.67
CA SER A 385 -3.17 13.73 5.10
C SER A 385 -4.53 14.42 5.00
N THR A 386 -4.78 15.40 5.86
CA THR A 386 -6.06 16.13 5.92
C THR A 386 -5.86 17.55 6.43
N SER A 387 -6.71 18.46 5.99
CA SER A 387 -6.80 19.82 6.53
C SER A 387 -7.70 19.91 7.78
N ALA A 388 -8.42 18.84 8.12
CA ALA A 388 -9.28 18.78 9.30
C ALA A 388 -8.46 18.55 10.58
N THR A 389 -8.96 19.08 11.71
CA THR A 389 -8.46 18.68 13.04
C THR A 389 -9.02 17.31 13.40
N ALA A 390 -8.36 16.27 12.90
CA ALA A 390 -8.82 14.90 12.99
C ALA A 390 -8.67 14.31 14.40
N THR A 391 -9.69 13.58 14.84
CA THR A 391 -9.66 12.77 16.07
C THR A 391 -9.34 11.30 15.78
N ALA A 392 -9.64 10.82 14.57
CA ALA A 392 -9.30 9.48 14.09
C ALA A 392 -9.31 9.44 12.55
N ALA A 393 -8.64 8.45 11.98
CA ALA A 393 -8.74 8.13 10.56
C ALA A 393 -8.68 6.61 10.35
N HIS A 394 -9.37 6.13 9.31
CA HIS A 394 -9.53 4.70 9.05
C HIS A 394 -9.59 4.42 7.55
N LEU A 395 -9.23 3.19 7.17
CA LEU A 395 -9.77 2.55 5.97
C LEU A 395 -10.96 1.69 6.35
N HIS A 396 -12.01 1.71 5.53
CA HIS A 396 -13.25 0.95 5.70
C HIS A 396 -13.54 0.06 4.49
N ARG A 397 -14.31 -1.02 4.70
CA ARG A 397 -14.77 -1.94 3.65
C ARG A 397 -16.17 -1.56 3.16
N ALA A 398 -16.28 -0.84 2.05
CA ALA A 398 -17.53 -0.66 1.30
C ALA A 398 -17.29 -0.06 -0.09
N SER A 399 -18.23 -0.31 -1.01
CA SER A 399 -18.34 0.45 -2.25
C SER A 399 -18.68 1.93 -2.00
N GLY A 400 -18.48 2.75 -3.04
CA GLY A 400 -18.83 4.16 -3.01
C GLY A 400 -20.30 4.40 -2.62
N GLY A 401 -20.54 5.38 -1.74
CA GLY A 401 -21.90 5.73 -1.32
C GLY A 401 -22.57 4.76 -0.35
N VAL A 402 -21.82 3.81 0.22
CA VAL A 402 -22.28 2.89 1.28
C VAL A 402 -21.33 2.98 2.48
N ASN A 403 -21.85 2.93 3.70
CA ASN A 403 -21.04 2.84 4.92
C ASN A 403 -20.67 1.39 5.20
N GLY A 404 -19.49 1.18 5.77
CA GLY A 404 -18.96 -0.16 6.03
C GLY A 404 -18.06 -0.19 7.26
N PRO A 405 -17.76 -1.40 7.76
CA PRO A 405 -16.95 -1.58 8.95
C PRO A 405 -15.52 -1.06 8.75
N VAL A 406 -14.88 -0.66 9.84
CA VAL A 406 -13.45 -0.32 9.87
C VAL A 406 -12.65 -1.56 9.49
N ALA A 407 -11.71 -1.37 8.57
CA ALA A 407 -10.78 -2.39 8.10
C ALA A 407 -9.40 -2.20 8.72
N VAL A 408 -8.89 -0.97 8.65
CA VAL A 408 -7.54 -0.61 9.08
C VAL A 408 -7.62 0.71 9.85
N PRO A 409 -7.44 0.70 11.18
CA PRO A 409 -7.23 1.92 11.95
C PRO A 409 -5.88 2.56 11.59
N LEU A 410 -5.87 3.88 11.44
CA LEU A 410 -4.66 4.63 11.13
C LEU A 410 -4.19 5.41 12.36
N ALA A 411 -2.90 5.31 12.66
CA ALA A 411 -2.28 6.03 13.76
C ALA A 411 -1.76 7.39 13.27
N SER A 412 -1.97 8.45 14.08
CA SER A 412 -1.39 9.76 13.80
C SER A 412 0.08 9.79 14.20
N ALA A 413 0.97 10.11 13.26
CA ALA A 413 2.38 10.38 13.51
C ALA A 413 2.91 11.38 12.47
N ASP A 414 3.74 12.33 12.89
CA ASP A 414 4.46 13.26 12.01
C ASP A 414 3.58 14.03 11.01
N GLY A 415 2.36 14.40 11.42
CA GLY A 415 1.41 15.14 10.57
C GLY A 415 0.66 14.30 9.55
N PHE A 416 0.79 12.97 9.61
CA PHE A 416 0.04 12.02 8.80
C PHE A 416 -0.71 11.01 9.67
N PHE A 417 -1.71 10.37 9.07
CA PHE A 417 -2.28 9.14 9.58
C PHE A 417 -1.72 7.98 8.77
N SER A 418 -1.17 6.95 9.41
CA SER A 418 -0.62 5.80 8.69
C SER A 418 -0.79 4.49 9.43
N ALA A 419 -0.78 3.41 8.66
CA ALA A 419 -0.68 2.05 9.16
C ALA A 419 -0.17 1.12 8.05
N THR A 420 0.52 0.07 8.45
CA THR A 420 0.74 -1.13 7.63
C THR A 420 -0.01 -2.28 8.29
N SER A 421 -0.83 -2.99 7.52
CA SER A 421 -1.68 -4.06 8.02
C SER A 421 -1.71 -5.23 7.05
N ALA A 422 -1.76 -6.46 7.58
CA ALA A 422 -1.99 -7.64 6.77
C ALA A 422 -3.42 -7.60 6.18
N VAL A 423 -3.57 -8.08 4.95
CA VAL A 423 -4.86 -8.16 4.26
C VAL A 423 -5.10 -9.57 3.73
N THR A 424 -6.36 -9.97 3.68
CA THR A 424 -6.74 -11.24 3.05
C THR A 424 -6.77 -11.10 1.52
N PRO A 425 -6.74 -12.22 0.76
CA PRO A 425 -6.95 -12.15 -0.69
C PRO A 425 -8.27 -11.48 -1.10
N ALA A 426 -9.32 -11.65 -0.28
CA ALA A 426 -10.61 -10.98 -0.47
C ALA A 426 -10.51 -9.46 -0.26
N ASP A 427 -9.78 -9.02 0.76
CA ASP A 427 -9.51 -7.59 0.98
C ASP A 427 -8.70 -6.99 -0.17
N ALA A 428 -7.67 -7.68 -0.63
CA ALA A 428 -6.88 -7.24 -1.78
C ALA A 428 -7.75 -7.09 -3.03
N ALA A 429 -8.65 -8.05 -3.30
CA ALA A 429 -9.59 -7.95 -4.42
C ALA A 429 -10.59 -6.79 -4.25
N LEU A 430 -11.03 -6.51 -3.01
CA LEU A 430 -11.87 -5.35 -2.73
C LEU A 430 -11.12 -4.04 -2.95
N ILE A 431 -9.87 -3.90 -2.50
CA ILE A 431 -9.06 -2.70 -2.75
C ILE A 431 -8.94 -2.45 -4.26
N GLU A 432 -8.60 -3.49 -5.03
CA GLU A 432 -8.48 -3.39 -6.49
C GLU A 432 -9.78 -3.06 -7.22
N GLY A 433 -10.91 -3.51 -6.68
CA GLY A 433 -12.24 -3.26 -7.22
C GLY A 433 -12.87 -1.94 -6.73
N GLY A 434 -12.14 -1.14 -5.95
CA GLY A 434 -12.67 0.09 -5.35
C GLY A 434 -13.73 -0.15 -4.30
N GLY A 435 -13.59 -1.23 -3.51
CA GLY A 435 -14.44 -1.62 -2.37
C GLY A 435 -13.90 -1.14 -1.00
N PHE A 436 -12.96 -0.21 -1.00
CA PHE A 436 -12.42 0.43 0.22
C PHE A 436 -12.57 1.95 0.15
N TYR A 437 -12.75 2.60 1.29
CA TYR A 437 -12.69 4.06 1.39
C TYR A 437 -11.88 4.50 2.60
N ALA A 438 -11.22 5.65 2.48
CA ALA A 438 -10.59 6.35 3.59
C ALA A 438 -11.58 7.33 4.21
N ASN A 439 -11.56 7.45 5.54
CA ASN A 439 -12.41 8.36 6.30
C ASN A 439 -11.60 9.06 7.40
N VAL A 440 -11.91 10.32 7.66
CA VAL A 440 -11.36 11.14 8.74
C VAL A 440 -12.50 11.64 9.61
N HIS A 441 -12.35 11.49 10.92
CA HIS A 441 -13.33 11.90 11.92
C HIS A 441 -12.86 13.16 12.64
N THR A 442 -13.80 14.00 13.05
CA THR A 442 -13.53 15.18 13.90
C THR A 442 -14.42 15.13 15.14
N ALA A 443 -14.18 16.03 16.10
CA ALA A 443 -15.07 16.17 17.25
C ALA A 443 -16.49 16.62 16.86
N LEU A 444 -16.63 17.39 15.77
CA LEU A 444 -17.93 17.87 15.26
C LEU A 444 -18.65 16.79 14.45
N ASN A 445 -17.90 16.01 13.68
CA ASN A 445 -18.43 14.96 12.82
C ASN A 445 -17.80 13.61 13.18
N ALA A 446 -18.23 13.05 14.31
CA ALA A 446 -17.71 11.77 14.82
C ALA A 446 -17.98 10.58 13.87
N GLY A 447 -19.02 10.68 13.02
CA GLY A 447 -19.32 9.69 11.98
C GLY A 447 -18.42 9.76 10.74
N GLY A 448 -17.68 10.86 10.56
CA GLY A 448 -16.88 11.16 9.37
C GLY A 448 -17.06 12.62 8.95
N GLU A 449 -15.95 13.35 8.81
CA GLU A 449 -15.89 14.72 8.31
C GLU A 449 -15.61 14.74 6.80
N VAL A 450 -14.66 13.91 6.36
CA VAL A 450 -14.28 13.78 4.95
C VAL A 450 -13.99 12.32 4.60
N ARG A 451 -14.54 11.89 3.46
CA ARG A 451 -14.42 10.53 2.92
C ARG A 451 -13.89 10.56 1.50
N GLY A 452 -13.14 9.52 1.14
CA GLY A 452 -12.58 9.32 -0.19
C GLY A 452 -12.58 7.85 -0.56
N GLN A 453 -13.18 7.46 -1.68
CA GLN A 453 -13.05 6.08 -2.16
C GLN A 453 -11.62 5.78 -2.62
N VAL A 454 -11.09 4.61 -2.27
CA VAL A 454 -9.77 4.13 -2.68
C VAL A 454 -9.87 3.59 -4.09
N LEU A 455 -9.19 4.23 -5.04
CA LEU A 455 -9.24 3.94 -6.47
C LEU A 455 -7.84 4.00 -7.09
N ARG A 456 -7.66 3.47 -8.31
CA ARG A 456 -6.39 3.66 -9.03
C ARG A 456 -6.25 5.13 -9.45
N PRO A 457 -5.01 5.67 -9.51
CA PRO A 457 -4.78 7.03 -9.98
C PRO A 457 -5.43 7.29 -11.35
N GLY A 458 -6.33 8.28 -11.39
CA GLY A 458 -7.05 8.70 -12.60
C GLY A 458 -8.40 7.99 -12.85
N GLU A 459 -8.78 7.01 -12.03
CA GLU A 459 -10.16 6.50 -12.02
C GLU A 459 -11.12 7.54 -11.43
N VAL A 460 -12.39 7.47 -11.85
CA VAL A 460 -13.43 8.42 -11.40
C VAL A 460 -14.59 7.67 -10.79
N LEU A 461 -14.96 8.05 -9.56
CA LEU A 461 -16.15 7.53 -8.89
C LEU A 461 -17.40 8.32 -9.28
N TYR A 462 -18.46 7.56 -9.54
CA TYR A 462 -19.83 8.02 -9.57
C TYR A 462 -20.66 7.23 -8.56
N THR A 463 -21.67 7.85 -8.00
CA THR A 463 -22.61 7.19 -7.08
C THR A 463 -24.05 7.58 -7.41
N ALA A 464 -25.00 6.72 -7.04
CA ALA A 464 -26.43 7.00 -7.10
C ALA A 464 -27.12 6.41 -5.86
N PRO A 465 -27.53 7.24 -4.86
CA PRO A 465 -28.42 6.75 -3.81
C PRO A 465 -29.79 6.44 -4.42
N LEU A 466 -30.32 5.25 -4.13
CA LEU A 466 -31.55 4.73 -4.72
C LEU A 466 -32.68 4.83 -3.70
N THR A 467 -33.73 5.60 -4.03
CA THR A 467 -34.92 5.76 -3.18
C THR A 467 -36.19 5.68 -4.01
N GLY A 468 -37.30 5.28 -3.39
CA GLY A 468 -38.61 5.35 -4.05
C GLY A 468 -39.10 6.78 -4.24
N THR A 469 -38.68 7.71 -3.38
CA THR A 469 -39.01 9.14 -3.52
C THR A 469 -38.38 9.81 -4.73
N ALA A 470 -37.27 9.26 -5.24
CA ALA A 470 -36.61 9.75 -6.44
C ALA A 470 -37.21 9.17 -7.73
N GLU A 471 -38.09 8.15 -7.62
CA GLU A 471 -38.79 7.55 -8.76
C GLU A 471 -39.74 8.54 -9.42
N VAL A 472 -40.06 8.32 -10.69
CA VAL A 472 -40.98 9.20 -11.44
C VAL A 472 -42.10 8.37 -12.08
N PRO A 473 -43.33 8.42 -11.53
CA PRO A 473 -43.74 9.11 -10.30
C PRO A 473 -43.16 8.48 -9.01
N PRO A 474 -43.10 9.22 -7.88
CA PRO A 474 -42.55 8.69 -6.62
C PRO A 474 -43.29 7.44 -6.12
N VAL A 475 -42.54 6.47 -5.62
CA VAL A 475 -43.04 5.22 -5.03
C VAL A 475 -42.90 5.27 -3.51
N VAL A 476 -43.99 4.96 -2.81
CA VAL A 476 -43.96 4.77 -1.34
C VAL A 476 -43.46 3.37 -1.05
N THR A 477 -42.20 3.26 -0.66
CA THR A 477 -41.55 2.01 -0.26
C THR A 477 -40.58 2.28 0.88
N THR A 478 -40.34 1.28 1.72
CA THR A 478 -39.25 1.28 2.70
C THR A 478 -37.95 0.73 2.12
N ALA A 479 -37.99 0.21 0.89
CA ALA A 479 -36.82 -0.29 0.21
C ALA A 479 -35.83 0.84 -0.10
N THR A 480 -34.55 0.51 -0.05
CA THR A 480 -33.45 1.44 -0.31
C THR A 480 -32.36 0.75 -1.11
N GLY A 481 -31.48 1.55 -1.70
CA GLY A 481 -30.28 1.04 -2.30
C GLY A 481 -29.23 2.11 -2.55
N SER A 482 -28.09 1.67 -3.05
CA SER A 482 -27.01 2.54 -3.48
C SER A 482 -26.31 1.89 -4.66
N ALA A 483 -25.86 2.70 -5.62
CA ALA A 483 -25.02 2.26 -6.73
C ALA A 483 -23.71 3.05 -6.72
N ALA A 484 -22.61 2.36 -7.01
CA ALA A 484 -21.29 2.93 -7.25
C ALA A 484 -20.82 2.49 -8.63
N MET A 485 -20.23 3.41 -9.38
CA MET A 485 -19.65 3.14 -10.68
C MET A 485 -18.28 3.79 -10.78
N ILE A 486 -17.30 3.03 -11.24
CA ILE A 486 -15.92 3.48 -11.39
C ILE A 486 -15.59 3.48 -12.88
N LEU A 487 -15.31 4.66 -13.42
CA LEU A 487 -14.81 4.81 -14.78
C LEU A 487 -13.29 4.60 -14.75
N ASN A 488 -12.81 3.68 -15.59
CA ASN A 488 -11.39 3.41 -15.72
C ASN A 488 -10.61 4.63 -16.27
N THR A 489 -9.29 4.59 -16.12
CA THR A 489 -8.39 5.66 -16.59
C THR A 489 -8.44 5.93 -18.09
N ALA A 490 -8.78 4.91 -18.90
CA ALA A 490 -8.95 5.05 -20.35
C ALA A 490 -10.26 5.77 -20.73
N GLY A 491 -11.24 5.82 -19.82
CA GLY A 491 -12.53 6.44 -20.07
C GLY A 491 -13.47 5.61 -20.96
N ASP A 492 -13.21 4.32 -21.13
CA ASP A 492 -13.95 3.43 -22.04
C ASP A 492 -14.68 2.29 -21.32
N ARG A 493 -14.55 2.18 -19.99
CA ARG A 493 -15.21 1.13 -19.22
C ARG A 493 -15.66 1.59 -17.82
N LEU A 494 -16.92 1.33 -17.51
CA LEU A 494 -17.49 1.45 -16.16
C LEU A 494 -17.56 0.09 -15.50
N THR A 495 -17.00 -0.05 -14.31
CA THR A 495 -17.34 -1.13 -13.39
C THR A 495 -18.40 -0.62 -12.44
N TYR A 496 -19.47 -1.39 -12.22
CA TYR A 496 -20.58 -1.00 -11.36
C TYR A 496 -20.86 -2.03 -10.28
N THR A 497 -21.32 -1.55 -9.13
CA THR A 497 -21.80 -2.34 -8.01
C THR A 497 -22.97 -1.62 -7.37
N GLY A 498 -24.01 -2.34 -6.99
CA GLY A 498 -25.11 -1.81 -6.23
C GLY A 498 -25.56 -2.76 -5.12
N VAL A 499 -26.04 -2.17 -4.03
CA VAL A 499 -26.59 -2.87 -2.87
C VAL A 499 -28.05 -2.47 -2.74
N LEU A 500 -28.93 -3.45 -2.53
CA LEU A 500 -30.36 -3.26 -2.40
C LEU A 500 -30.85 -3.85 -1.08
N THR A 501 -31.85 -3.22 -0.47
CA THR A 501 -32.44 -3.69 0.79
C THR A 501 -33.95 -3.51 0.75
N GLY A 502 -34.68 -4.49 1.26
CA GLY A 502 -36.15 -4.41 1.40
C GLY A 502 -36.94 -4.66 0.12
N LEU A 503 -36.34 -5.19 -0.94
CA LEU A 503 -37.03 -5.53 -2.19
C LEU A 503 -36.47 -6.80 -2.85
N THR A 504 -37.26 -7.40 -3.75
CA THR A 504 -36.82 -8.48 -4.66
C THR A 504 -36.78 -7.92 -6.08
N PRO A 505 -35.59 -7.67 -6.65
CA PRO A 505 -35.49 -6.98 -7.92
C PRO A 505 -35.80 -7.93 -9.09
N THR A 506 -36.39 -7.38 -10.15
CA THR A 506 -36.75 -8.10 -11.38
C THR A 506 -35.97 -7.61 -12.60
N ALA A 507 -35.58 -6.33 -12.61
CA ALA A 507 -34.65 -5.75 -13.57
C ALA A 507 -33.94 -4.53 -12.93
N ALA A 508 -32.77 -4.17 -13.43
CA ALA A 508 -32.08 -2.94 -13.08
C ALA A 508 -31.35 -2.38 -14.30
N HIS A 509 -31.32 -1.06 -14.45
CA HIS A 509 -30.84 -0.41 -15.65
C HIS A 509 -30.15 0.92 -15.34
N ILE A 510 -29.28 1.35 -16.25
CA ILE A 510 -28.89 2.75 -16.41
C ILE A 510 -29.73 3.36 -17.52
N HIS A 511 -30.31 4.52 -17.25
CA HIS A 511 -31.16 5.29 -18.16
C HIS A 511 -30.56 6.66 -18.47
N THR A 512 -30.94 7.21 -19.63
CA THR A 512 -30.87 8.65 -19.92
C THR A 512 -31.89 9.43 -19.10
N GLY A 513 -31.53 10.62 -18.63
CA GLY A 513 -32.48 11.55 -18.00
C GLY A 513 -31.86 12.38 -16.88
N ALA A 514 -32.28 13.65 -16.80
CA ALA A 514 -31.97 14.52 -15.67
C ALA A 514 -32.83 14.17 -14.44
N VAL A 515 -32.54 14.78 -13.29
CA VAL A 515 -33.36 14.62 -12.09
C VAL A 515 -34.83 14.94 -12.40
N GLY A 516 -35.73 14.05 -11.96
CA GLY A 516 -37.17 14.17 -12.22
C GLY A 516 -37.66 13.84 -13.64
N VAL A 517 -36.78 13.50 -14.59
CA VAL A 517 -37.16 13.17 -15.98
C VAL A 517 -36.78 11.73 -16.32
N SER A 518 -37.76 10.93 -16.72
CA SER A 518 -37.54 9.56 -17.22
C SER A 518 -36.99 9.57 -18.64
N GLY A 519 -36.18 8.58 -18.99
CA GLY A 519 -35.66 8.42 -20.35
C GLY A 519 -35.36 6.97 -20.71
N ALA A 520 -34.78 6.77 -21.89
CA ALA A 520 -34.55 5.45 -22.45
C ALA A 520 -33.49 4.67 -21.67
N VAL A 521 -33.67 3.35 -21.61
CA VAL A 521 -32.66 2.40 -21.12
C VAL A 521 -31.42 2.52 -21.99
N VAL A 522 -30.26 2.62 -21.35
CA VAL A 522 -28.94 2.61 -22.01
C VAL A 522 -28.28 1.26 -21.80
N TYR A 523 -28.21 0.80 -20.55
CA TYR A 523 -27.54 -0.45 -20.20
C TYR A 523 -28.36 -1.27 -19.20
N PRO A 524 -28.47 -2.60 -19.40
CA PRO A 524 -28.93 -3.50 -18.35
C PRO A 524 -27.84 -3.71 -17.30
N LEU A 525 -28.27 -3.93 -16.05
CA LEU A 525 -27.39 -4.25 -14.92
C LEU A 525 -27.59 -5.71 -14.50
N SER A 526 -26.48 -6.41 -14.29
CA SER A 526 -26.48 -7.84 -13.93
C SER A 526 -26.65 -8.03 -12.43
N PHE A 527 -27.63 -8.83 -12.03
CA PHE A 527 -27.92 -9.08 -10.62
C PHE A 527 -26.91 -10.02 -9.94
N THR A 528 -26.78 -9.79 -8.63
CA THR A 528 -26.11 -10.66 -7.67
C THR A 528 -27.10 -11.06 -6.58
N ALA A 529 -26.66 -11.86 -5.61
CA ALA A 529 -27.52 -12.29 -4.50
C ALA A 529 -28.06 -11.11 -3.65
N THR A 530 -27.31 -10.00 -3.54
CA THR A 530 -27.61 -8.87 -2.64
C THR A 530 -27.76 -7.53 -3.37
N GLY A 531 -27.78 -7.54 -4.70
CA GLY A 531 -27.85 -6.33 -5.50
C GLY A 531 -27.49 -6.59 -6.96
N PHE A 532 -26.57 -5.80 -7.51
CA PHE A 532 -26.08 -5.97 -8.88
C PHE A 532 -24.60 -5.63 -8.98
N SER A 533 -23.89 -6.23 -9.93
CA SER A 533 -22.51 -5.84 -10.26
C SER A 533 -22.13 -6.27 -11.67
N GLY A 534 -21.14 -5.60 -12.24
CA GLY A 534 -20.68 -5.93 -13.59
C GLY A 534 -19.77 -4.86 -14.17
N SER A 535 -19.52 -4.98 -15.46
CA SER A 535 -18.71 -4.05 -16.23
C SER A 535 -19.39 -3.74 -17.56
N GLN A 536 -19.30 -2.49 -17.99
CA GLN A 536 -19.95 -1.98 -19.19
C GLN A 536 -18.95 -1.12 -19.97
N ALA A 537 -18.75 -1.45 -21.25
CA ALA A 537 -18.04 -0.57 -22.16
C ALA A 537 -18.87 0.70 -22.42
N VAL A 538 -18.20 1.84 -22.45
CA VAL A 538 -18.82 3.17 -22.62
C VAL A 538 -18.11 3.98 -23.68
N THR A 539 -18.83 4.92 -24.29
CA THR A 539 -18.32 5.86 -25.29
C THR A 539 -17.91 7.19 -24.66
N ALA A 540 -17.18 8.02 -25.39
CA ALA A 540 -16.88 9.39 -24.97
C ALA A 540 -18.15 10.20 -24.66
N THR A 541 -19.22 10.03 -25.44
CA THR A 541 -20.52 10.67 -25.20
C THR A 541 -21.17 10.20 -23.90
N ASP A 542 -20.98 8.93 -23.53
CA ASP A 542 -21.46 8.43 -22.24
C ASP A 542 -20.70 9.09 -21.09
N VAL A 543 -19.38 9.25 -21.22
CA VAL A 543 -18.56 9.95 -20.22
C VAL A 543 -18.95 11.41 -20.08
N GLU A 544 -19.20 12.13 -21.18
CA GLU A 544 -19.71 13.49 -21.15
C GLU A 544 -21.05 13.57 -20.40
N ARG A 545 -21.98 12.63 -20.67
CA ARG A 545 -23.28 12.57 -19.99
C ARG A 545 -23.15 12.22 -18.51
N LEU A 546 -22.25 11.31 -18.13
CA LEU A 546 -21.98 10.99 -16.72
C LEU A 546 -21.47 12.22 -15.97
N ASN A 547 -20.51 12.93 -16.56
CA ASN A 547 -19.96 14.16 -15.99
C ASN A 547 -21.01 15.27 -15.86
N ALA A 548 -22.01 15.30 -16.74
CA ALA A 548 -23.14 16.22 -16.69
C ALA A 548 -24.31 15.73 -15.80
N SER A 549 -24.15 14.61 -15.08
CA SER A 549 -25.23 13.96 -14.33
C SER A 549 -26.50 13.71 -15.17
N GLY A 550 -26.32 13.28 -16.43
CA GLY A 550 -27.39 12.99 -17.38
C GLY A 550 -27.91 11.56 -17.36
N TYR A 551 -27.41 10.72 -16.46
CA TYR A 551 -27.84 9.32 -16.29
C TYR A 551 -28.39 9.04 -14.89
N TYR A 552 -29.33 8.10 -14.79
CA TYR A 552 -29.83 7.58 -13.52
C TYR A 552 -29.87 6.05 -13.52
N VAL A 553 -29.76 5.47 -12.32
CA VAL A 553 -29.99 4.04 -12.08
C VAL A 553 -31.44 3.84 -11.70
N ASN A 554 -32.06 2.77 -12.22
CA ASN A 554 -33.41 2.35 -11.88
C ASN A 554 -33.45 0.87 -11.52
N VAL A 555 -34.29 0.50 -10.55
CA VAL A 555 -34.48 -0.88 -10.11
C VAL A 555 -35.97 -1.19 -10.05
N HIS A 556 -36.37 -2.29 -10.68
CA HIS A 556 -37.76 -2.68 -10.88
C HIS A 556 -38.12 -3.88 -10.01
N THR A 557 -39.38 -3.97 -9.60
CA THR A 557 -39.93 -5.16 -8.93
C THR A 557 -41.23 -5.60 -9.60
N ALA A 558 -41.75 -6.77 -9.22
CA ALA A 558 -43.04 -7.23 -9.72
C ALA A 558 -44.20 -6.27 -9.33
N ALA A 559 -44.10 -5.62 -8.15
CA ALA A 559 -45.07 -4.64 -7.68
C ALA A 559 -44.93 -3.30 -8.41
N ASN A 560 -43.71 -2.92 -8.79
CA ASN A 560 -43.41 -1.68 -9.50
C ASN A 560 -42.60 -1.94 -10.79
N PRO A 561 -43.24 -2.45 -11.87
CA PRO A 561 -42.54 -2.76 -13.12
C PRO A 561 -41.94 -1.53 -13.82
N GLY A 562 -42.49 -0.33 -13.57
CA GLY A 562 -41.96 0.94 -14.09
C GLY A 562 -40.70 1.44 -13.36
N GLY A 563 -40.37 0.85 -12.20
CA GLY A 563 -39.32 1.30 -11.30
C GLY A 563 -39.84 1.38 -9.86
N GLU A 564 -39.15 0.76 -8.91
CA GLU A 564 -39.39 0.92 -7.47
C GLU A 564 -38.39 1.92 -6.86
N LEU A 565 -37.13 1.86 -7.27
CA LEU A 565 -36.08 2.76 -6.81
C LEU A 565 -35.38 3.44 -7.98
N ARG A 566 -35.10 4.74 -7.80
CA ARG A 566 -34.30 5.56 -8.72
C ARG A 566 -33.20 6.30 -7.99
N GLY A 567 -32.08 6.53 -8.67
CA GLY A 567 -31.03 7.43 -8.19
C GLY A 567 -30.28 8.09 -9.33
N GLN A 568 -30.12 9.42 -9.25
CA GLN A 568 -29.31 10.15 -10.22
C GLN A 568 -27.83 9.81 -10.06
N ILE A 569 -27.14 9.57 -11.16
CA ILE A 569 -25.70 9.32 -11.16
C ILE A 569 -24.96 10.65 -11.03
N VAL A 570 -24.19 10.78 -9.96
CA VAL A 570 -23.39 11.97 -9.67
C VAL A 570 -21.92 11.62 -9.50
N ARG A 571 -21.05 12.46 -10.05
CA ARG A 571 -19.60 12.37 -9.89
C ARG A 571 -19.22 12.74 -8.45
N ARG A 572 -18.21 12.08 -7.88
CA ARG A 572 -17.74 12.25 -6.50
C ARG A 572 -16.29 12.71 -6.40
#